data_AF-A0A349ZS63-F1
#
_entry.id   AF-A0A349ZS63-F1
#
_cell.length_a   1.000
_cell.length_b   1.000
_cell.length_c   1.000
_cell.angle_alpha   90.00
_cell.angle_beta   90.00
_cell.angle_gamma   90.00
#
_symmetry.space_group_name_H-M   'P 1'
#
loop_
_entity.id
_entity.type
_entity.pdbx_description
1 polymer ?
#
loop_
_entity_poly.entity_id
_entity_poly.type
_entity_poly.pdbx_seq_one_letter_code
_entity_poly.pdbx_strand_id
1 'polypeptide(L)'
;MLLGEKLQNTEGRFLIFNKPAGDGSEHEYLMLSENEIRGMVSFGIQSRNGKESYVYNISGMQSLTELYLQREIVYRELLVIFKGLSTVFESLSEYLLEGSGLLLDPEYIFEDLNRELFFIFIPGAENELSVSMRELALFLIKRTDHRDDEAVRDAYDFYKRVYAGDYSTKRYLKRETAKEARGGEPSYGREARQPVNPAE
;
A
#
# COMPACT_ATOMS: atom_id res chain seq x y z
N MET A 1 14.67 9.49 7.27
CA MET A 1 13.99 8.61 6.32
C MET A 1 14.95 7.50 5.94
N LEU A 2 14.63 6.24 6.25
CA LEU A 2 15.40 5.08 5.80
C LEU A 2 15.18 4.94 4.28
N LEU A 3 16.22 5.12 3.48
CA LEU A 3 16.15 4.95 2.03
C LEU A 3 16.35 3.48 1.70
N GLY A 4 15.35 2.86 1.07
CA GLY A 4 15.47 1.51 0.52
C GLY A 4 16.23 1.52 -0.80
N GLU A 5 17.15 0.59 -0.97
CA GLU A 5 17.85 0.37 -2.23
C GLU A 5 17.07 -0.62 -3.09
N LYS A 6 16.72 -0.23 -4.32
CA LYS A 6 16.12 -1.13 -5.30
C LYS A 6 17.22 -1.95 -5.98
N LEU A 7 17.14 -3.27 -5.89
CA LEU A 7 18.03 -4.20 -6.59
C LEU A 7 17.23 -4.97 -7.64
N GLN A 8 17.73 -5.04 -8.87
CA GLN A 8 17.17 -5.87 -9.92
C GLN A 8 18.26 -6.80 -10.47
N ASN A 9 17.99 -8.11 -10.46
CA ASN A 9 18.91 -9.14 -10.94
C ASN A 9 18.12 -10.26 -11.67
N THR A 10 18.79 -11.39 -11.97
CA THR A 10 18.16 -12.54 -12.63
C THR A 10 17.13 -13.28 -11.77
N GLU A 11 17.18 -13.09 -10.46
CA GLU A 11 16.29 -13.76 -9.48
C GLU A 11 15.00 -12.95 -9.25
N GLY A 12 15.02 -11.64 -9.52
CA GLY A 12 13.86 -10.79 -9.39
C GLY A 12 14.17 -9.32 -9.13
N ARG A 13 13.16 -8.62 -8.61
CA ARG A 13 13.22 -7.23 -8.17
C ARG A 13 13.03 -7.18 -6.66
N PHE A 14 13.99 -6.59 -5.95
CA PHE A 14 14.05 -6.57 -4.50
C PHE A 14 14.20 -5.15 -3.97
N LEU A 15 13.63 -4.90 -2.80
CA LEU A 15 13.92 -3.73 -1.98
C LEU A 15 14.76 -4.14 -0.78
N ILE A 16 15.86 -3.44 -0.56
CA ILE A 16 16.81 -3.75 0.50
C ILE A 16 16.92 -2.55 1.43
N PHE A 17 16.71 -2.79 2.73
CA PHE A 17 16.88 -1.79 3.77
C PHE A 17 17.98 -2.26 4.72
N ASN A 18 18.88 -1.34 5.08
CA ASN A 18 19.80 -1.62 6.17
C ASN A 18 19.01 -1.84 7.45
N LYS A 19 19.34 -2.89 8.21
CA LYS A 19 18.74 -3.14 9.52
C LYS A 19 18.96 -1.91 10.42
N PRO A 20 17.90 -1.28 10.97
CA PRO A 20 18.05 -0.18 11.91
C PRO A 20 18.89 -0.59 13.12
N ALA A 21 19.67 0.33 13.67
CA ALA A 21 20.40 0.10 14.90
C ALA A 21 19.43 0.20 16.09
N GLY A 22 19.17 -0.93 16.77
CA GLY A 22 18.29 -0.98 17.92
C GLY A 22 18.00 -2.41 18.36
N ASP A 23 17.74 -2.59 19.65
CA ASP A 23 17.47 -3.85 20.34
C ASP A 23 15.97 -4.10 20.59
N GLY A 24 15.10 -3.13 20.29
CA GLY A 24 13.66 -3.19 20.58
C GLY A 24 12.75 -3.79 19.49
N SER A 25 13.29 -4.35 18.41
CA SER A 25 12.50 -4.83 17.24
C SER A 25 12.31 -6.35 17.19
N GLU A 26 12.70 -7.09 18.22
CA GLU A 26 12.69 -8.56 18.22
C GLU A 26 11.28 -9.14 17.98
N HIS A 27 10.24 -8.57 18.59
CA HIS A 27 8.86 -9.00 18.36
C HIS A 27 8.43 -8.80 16.90
N GLU A 28 8.65 -7.60 16.36
CA GLU A 28 8.28 -7.26 14.97
C GLU A 28 9.05 -8.13 13.97
N TYR A 29 10.33 -8.35 14.25
CA TYR A 29 11.18 -9.26 13.51
C TYR A 29 10.61 -10.68 13.52
N LEU A 30 10.28 -11.23 14.69
CA LEU A 30 9.75 -12.59 14.82
C LEU A 30 8.42 -12.73 14.08
N MET A 31 7.54 -11.74 14.18
CA MET A 31 6.25 -11.79 13.49
C MET A 31 6.45 -11.80 11.98
N LEU A 32 7.36 -10.98 11.45
CA LEU A 32 7.64 -10.93 10.02
C LEU A 32 8.45 -12.12 9.49
N SER A 33 9.37 -12.70 10.29
CA SER A 33 10.22 -13.82 9.85
C SER A 33 9.51 -15.16 9.87
N GLU A 34 8.57 -15.34 10.81
CA GLU A 34 7.88 -16.62 11.02
C GLU A 34 6.51 -16.70 10.36
N ASN A 35 6.00 -15.62 9.75
CA ASN A 35 4.66 -15.57 9.18
C ASN A 35 4.62 -14.92 7.80
N GLU A 36 3.70 -15.39 6.97
CA GLU A 36 3.25 -14.68 5.78
C GLU A 36 2.08 -13.75 6.16
N ILE A 37 2.39 -12.50 6.49
CA ILE A 37 1.38 -11.54 6.94
C ILE A 37 0.61 -10.98 5.74
N ARG A 38 -0.72 -11.08 5.80
CA ARG A 38 -1.59 -10.63 4.71
C ARG A 38 -1.44 -9.13 4.44
N GLY A 39 -1.33 -8.77 3.16
CA GLY A 39 -1.16 -7.38 2.75
C GLY A 39 0.24 -6.83 3.04
N MET A 40 1.21 -7.67 3.41
CA MET A 40 2.61 -7.28 3.51
C MET A 40 3.44 -7.99 2.46
N VAL A 41 4.49 -7.31 1.97
CA VAL A 41 5.47 -7.95 1.09
C VAL A 41 6.28 -8.96 1.91
N SER A 42 6.56 -10.12 1.32
CA SER A 42 7.37 -11.16 1.95
C SER A 42 8.71 -10.60 2.47
N PHE A 43 8.97 -10.85 3.76
CA PHE A 43 10.14 -10.39 4.50
C PHE A 43 11.23 -11.45 4.49
N GLY A 44 12.46 -11.03 4.18
CA GLY A 44 13.66 -11.85 4.27
C GLY A 44 14.82 -11.08 4.87
N ILE A 45 15.86 -11.81 5.26
CA ILE A 45 17.09 -11.23 5.81
C ILE A 45 18.27 -11.74 5.03
N GLN A 46 19.20 -10.84 4.75
CA GLN A 46 20.52 -11.20 4.26
C GLN A 46 21.59 -10.62 5.18
N SER A 47 22.68 -11.34 5.34
CA SER A 47 23.89 -10.84 6.01
C SER A 47 25.03 -10.81 5.02
N ARG A 48 25.63 -9.63 4.83
CA ARG A 48 26.80 -9.45 3.95
C ARG A 48 27.86 -8.64 4.69
N ASN A 49 29.06 -9.22 4.82
CA ASN A 49 30.19 -8.61 5.54
C ASN A 49 29.85 -8.18 6.98
N GLY A 50 29.04 -8.99 7.68
CA GLY A 50 28.63 -8.70 9.06
C GLY A 50 27.57 -7.60 9.21
N LYS A 51 27.01 -7.10 8.10
CA LYS A 51 25.87 -6.18 8.11
C LYS A 51 24.61 -6.92 7.67
N GLU A 52 23.60 -6.89 8.53
CA GLU A 52 22.27 -7.42 8.21
C GLU A 52 21.45 -6.39 7.44
N SER A 53 20.66 -6.89 6.49
CA SER A 53 19.71 -6.08 5.73
C SER A 53 18.40 -6.83 5.60
N TYR A 54 17.30 -6.07 5.63
CA TYR A 54 15.96 -6.54 5.34
C TYR A 54 15.74 -6.53 3.84
N VAL A 55 15.19 -7.60 3.31
CA VAL A 55 15.00 -7.84 1.88
C VAL A 55 13.53 -8.12 1.63
N TYR A 56 12.94 -7.41 0.66
CA TYR A 56 11.56 -7.58 0.26
C TYR A 56 11.49 -7.93 -1.22
N ASN A 57 10.83 -9.03 -1.57
CA ASN A 57 10.66 -9.43 -2.96
C ASN A 57 9.44 -8.71 -3.57
N ILE A 58 9.70 -7.78 -4.48
CA ILE A 58 8.69 -6.97 -5.18
C ILE A 58 8.57 -7.37 -6.67
N SER A 59 8.98 -8.60 -7.00
CA SER A 59 8.88 -9.13 -8.36
C SER A 59 7.43 -9.27 -8.79
N GLY A 60 7.12 -8.81 -10.01
CA GLY A 60 5.75 -8.84 -10.53
C GLY A 60 4.81 -7.78 -9.93
N MET A 61 5.32 -6.89 -9.07
CA MET A 61 4.55 -5.80 -8.47
C MET A 61 5.01 -4.43 -8.96
N GLN A 62 4.08 -3.47 -9.00
CA GLN A 62 4.35 -2.07 -9.33
C GLN A 62 3.98 -1.17 -8.15
N SER A 63 4.79 -0.16 -7.86
CA SER A 63 4.44 0.78 -6.79
C SER A 63 3.28 1.70 -7.20
N LEU A 64 2.55 2.27 -6.24
CA LEU A 64 1.51 3.25 -6.54
C LEU A 64 2.07 4.48 -7.28
N THR A 65 3.29 4.91 -6.93
CA THR A 65 3.99 5.97 -7.68
C THR A 65 4.21 5.60 -9.14
N GLU A 66 4.64 4.36 -9.43
CA GLU A 66 4.83 3.86 -10.80
C GLU A 66 3.49 3.78 -11.56
N LEU A 67 2.44 3.24 -10.92
CA LEU A 67 1.11 3.05 -11.53
C LEU A 67 0.41 4.36 -11.88
N TYR A 68 0.47 5.34 -10.98
CA TYR A 68 -0.26 6.60 -11.09
C TYR A 68 0.64 7.77 -11.52
N LEU A 69 1.81 7.47 -12.14
CA LEU A 69 2.69 8.51 -12.66
C LEU A 69 1.99 9.35 -13.74
N GLN A 70 1.31 8.68 -14.67
CA GLN A 70 0.62 9.24 -15.84
C GLN A 70 -0.87 8.87 -15.90
N ARG A 71 -1.41 8.28 -14.82
CA ARG A 71 -2.81 7.84 -14.72
C ARG A 71 -3.46 8.47 -13.50
N GLU A 72 -4.73 8.79 -13.64
CA GLU A 72 -5.57 9.25 -12.54
C GLU A 72 -6.19 8.04 -11.81
N ILE A 73 -6.44 8.20 -10.51
CA ILE A 73 -7.13 7.23 -9.65
C ILE A 73 -8.63 7.46 -9.85
N VAL A 74 -9.30 6.56 -10.56
CA VAL A 74 -10.78 6.51 -10.60
C VAL A 74 -11.31 5.67 -9.44
N TYR A 75 -12.63 5.58 -9.31
CA TYR A 75 -13.24 5.05 -8.09
C TYR A 75 -12.85 3.58 -7.79
N ARG A 76 -12.69 2.76 -8.82
CA ARG A 76 -12.28 1.34 -8.67
C ARG A 76 -10.89 1.22 -8.04
N GLU A 77 -9.93 1.98 -8.54
CA GLU A 77 -8.55 2.06 -8.05
C GLU A 77 -8.52 2.54 -6.60
N LEU A 78 -9.33 3.54 -6.26
CA LEU A 78 -9.45 4.03 -4.90
C LEU A 78 -9.97 2.94 -3.93
N LEU A 79 -10.94 2.13 -4.37
CA LEU A 79 -11.46 1.02 -3.58
C LEU A 79 -10.42 -0.09 -3.37
N VAL A 80 -9.59 -0.39 -4.37
CA VAL A 80 -8.45 -1.31 -4.23
C VAL A 80 -7.50 -0.81 -3.13
N ILE A 81 -7.16 0.48 -3.16
CA ILE A 81 -6.30 1.10 -2.15
C ILE A 81 -6.92 1.04 -0.75
N PHE A 82 -8.20 1.37 -0.63
CA PHE A 82 -8.94 1.29 0.63
C PHE A 82 -9.04 -0.13 1.19
N LYS A 83 -9.19 -1.14 0.32
CA LYS A 83 -9.19 -2.55 0.71
C LYS A 83 -7.81 -2.94 1.24
N GLY A 84 -6.74 -2.58 0.52
CA GLY A 84 -5.36 -2.80 0.95
C GLY A 84 -5.06 -2.23 2.33
N LEU A 85 -5.41 -0.95 2.55
CA LEU A 85 -5.27 -0.30 3.84
C LEU A 85 -6.06 -1.02 4.95
N SER A 86 -7.30 -1.42 4.68
CA SER A 86 -8.10 -2.17 5.66
C SER A 86 -7.42 -3.50 6.02
N THR A 87 -6.92 -4.23 5.03
CA THR A 87 -6.28 -5.53 5.21
C THR A 87 -4.98 -5.41 6.01
N VAL A 88 -4.12 -4.44 5.71
CA VAL A 88 -2.86 -4.30 6.44
C VAL A 88 -3.10 -3.84 7.87
N PHE A 89 -4.05 -2.93 8.13
CA PHE A 89 -4.38 -2.52 9.51
C PHE A 89 -5.02 -3.65 10.33
N GLU A 90 -5.82 -4.51 9.71
CA GLU A 90 -6.33 -5.73 10.35
C GLU A 90 -5.18 -6.66 10.73
N SER A 91 -4.22 -6.85 9.82
CA SER A 91 -3.06 -7.70 10.06
C SER A 91 -2.13 -7.14 11.13
N LEU A 92 -1.89 -5.82 11.15
CA LEU A 92 -1.15 -5.16 12.23
C LEU A 92 -1.78 -5.46 13.59
N SER A 93 -3.11 -5.37 13.69
CA SER A 93 -3.82 -5.70 14.93
C SER A 93 -3.75 -7.19 15.30
N GLU A 94 -3.81 -8.08 14.31
CA GLU A 94 -3.76 -9.54 14.51
C GLU A 94 -2.40 -9.99 15.07
N TYR A 95 -1.31 -9.39 14.56
CA TYR A 95 0.06 -9.71 14.97
C TYR A 95 0.62 -8.77 16.04
N LEU A 96 -0.20 -7.91 16.64
CA LEU A 96 0.22 -6.92 17.66
C LEU A 96 1.40 -6.03 17.20
N LEU A 97 1.39 -5.64 15.93
CA LEU A 97 2.38 -4.75 15.33
C LEU A 97 1.87 -3.31 15.38
N GLU A 98 2.77 -2.39 15.74
CA GLU A 98 2.46 -0.96 15.71
C GLU A 98 2.62 -0.39 14.30
N GLY A 99 1.82 0.62 13.94
CA GLY A 99 1.86 1.21 12.60
C GLY A 99 3.11 2.05 12.30
N SER A 100 4.00 2.28 13.27
CA SER A 100 5.27 3.01 13.11
C SER A 100 6.24 2.31 12.15
N GLY A 101 6.19 0.98 12.07
CA GLY A 101 6.97 0.20 11.13
C GLY A 101 6.46 0.27 9.68
N LEU A 102 5.21 0.69 9.46
CA LEU A 102 4.56 0.62 8.16
C LEU A 102 5.01 1.78 7.24
N LEU A 103 5.51 1.47 6.05
CA LEU A 103 5.82 2.47 5.03
C LEU A 103 4.56 2.79 4.22
N LEU A 104 4.09 4.02 4.32
CA LEU A 104 2.88 4.52 3.62
C LEU A 104 3.19 5.51 2.49
N ASP A 105 4.48 5.72 2.17
CA ASP A 105 4.86 6.42 0.95
C ASP A 105 4.38 5.60 -0.26
N PRO A 106 3.68 6.20 -1.24
CA PRO A 106 3.24 5.55 -2.47
C PRO A 106 4.36 4.83 -3.26
N GLU A 107 5.64 5.19 -3.06
CA GLU A 107 6.77 4.47 -3.65
C GLU A 107 7.02 3.07 -3.02
N TYR A 108 6.57 2.84 -1.79
CA TYR A 108 6.73 1.58 -1.03
C TYR A 108 5.42 0.81 -0.82
N ILE A 109 4.34 1.22 -1.50
CA ILE A 109 3.08 0.48 -1.56
C ILE A 109 2.97 -0.14 -2.95
N PHE A 110 2.80 -1.46 -3.00
CA PHE A 110 2.89 -2.24 -4.23
C PHE A 110 1.55 -2.90 -4.59
N GLU A 111 1.20 -2.92 -5.87
CA GLU A 111 0.07 -3.67 -6.42
C GLU A 111 0.61 -4.83 -7.27
N ASP A 112 0.04 -6.02 -7.11
CA ASP A 112 0.33 -7.17 -7.95
C ASP A 112 -0.62 -7.29 -9.16
N LEU A 113 -0.43 -8.33 -9.97
CA LEU A 113 -1.29 -8.60 -11.14
C LEU A 113 -2.74 -8.95 -10.77
N ASN A 114 -3.00 -9.36 -9.53
CA ASN A 114 -4.34 -9.68 -9.02
C ASN A 114 -5.06 -8.48 -8.42
N ARG A 115 -4.46 -7.27 -8.51
CA ARG A 115 -4.98 -6.03 -7.93
C ARG A 115 -5.06 -6.09 -6.40
N GLU A 116 -4.15 -6.83 -5.77
CA GLU A 116 -3.96 -6.81 -4.31
C GLU A 116 -2.82 -5.86 -3.93
N LEU A 117 -3.01 -5.09 -2.85
CA LEU A 117 -1.97 -4.21 -2.34
C LEU A 117 -1.15 -4.87 -1.24
N PHE A 118 0.14 -4.59 -1.30
CA PHE A 118 1.16 -5.05 -0.37
C PHE A 118 1.96 -3.87 0.16
N PHE A 119 2.23 -3.89 1.46
CA PHE A 119 2.95 -2.85 2.16
C PHE A 119 4.29 -3.37 2.69
N ILE A 120 5.26 -2.47 2.81
CA ILE A 120 6.54 -2.75 3.47
C ILE A 120 6.42 -2.39 4.95
N PHE A 121 6.83 -3.30 5.83
CA PHE A 121 6.94 -3.04 7.27
C PHE A 121 8.40 -3.16 7.68
N ILE A 122 9.00 -2.13 8.28
CA ILE A 122 10.39 -2.13 8.73
C ILE A 122 10.45 -2.35 10.25
N PRO A 123 10.95 -3.50 10.73
CA PRO A 123 11.18 -3.71 12.15
C PRO A 123 12.10 -2.64 12.76
N GLY A 124 11.67 -2.06 13.87
CA GLY A 124 12.38 -1.03 14.63
C GLY A 124 12.31 0.37 14.02
N ALA A 125 11.48 0.58 12.99
CA ALA A 125 11.27 1.93 12.48
C ALA A 125 10.29 2.71 13.35
N GLU A 126 10.68 3.95 13.69
CA GLU A 126 9.89 4.85 14.53
C GLU A 126 9.22 5.94 13.67
N ASN A 127 8.53 5.55 12.58
CA ASN A 127 7.84 6.54 11.76
C ASN A 127 6.59 7.06 12.49
N GLU A 128 6.25 8.33 12.27
CA GLU A 128 4.99 8.87 12.73
C GLU A 128 3.87 8.46 11.77
N LEU A 129 3.06 7.48 12.18
CA LEU A 129 1.92 6.99 11.39
C LEU A 129 0.98 8.14 10.97
N SER A 130 0.80 9.12 11.87
CA SER A 130 -0.07 10.28 11.63
C SER A 130 0.37 11.11 10.43
N VAL A 131 1.68 11.36 10.31
CA VAL A 131 2.27 12.11 9.19
C VAL A 131 2.18 11.28 7.91
N SER A 132 2.58 10.01 7.98
CA SER A 132 2.62 9.10 6.82
C SER A 132 1.22 8.88 6.22
N MET A 133 0.19 8.74 7.07
CA MET A 133 -1.20 8.67 6.63
C MET A 133 -1.68 9.96 5.95
N ARG A 134 -1.30 11.14 6.48
CA ARG A 134 -1.67 12.43 5.86
C ARG A 134 -1.02 12.61 4.50
N GLU A 135 0.24 12.21 4.36
CA GLU A 135 0.97 12.25 3.09
C GLU A 135 0.32 11.32 2.06
N LEU A 136 -0.02 10.09 2.45
CA LEU A 136 -0.75 9.15 1.58
C LEU A 136 -2.12 9.71 1.19
N ALA A 137 -2.90 10.23 2.15
CA ALA A 137 -4.21 10.83 1.85
C ALA A 137 -4.10 12.02 0.89
N LEU A 138 -3.05 12.84 1.03
CA LEU A 138 -2.75 13.95 0.13
C LEU A 138 -2.35 13.46 -1.27
N PHE A 139 -1.60 12.36 -1.37
CA PHE A 139 -1.31 11.73 -2.65
C PHE A 139 -2.59 11.26 -3.35
N LEU A 140 -3.47 10.55 -2.63
CA LEU A 140 -4.70 10.01 -3.20
C LEU A 140 -5.61 11.12 -3.76
N ILE A 141 -5.86 12.17 -2.99
CA ILE A 141 -6.70 13.29 -3.47
C ILE A 141 -6.08 14.02 -4.67
N LYS A 142 -4.75 14.18 -4.71
CA LYS A 142 -4.04 14.83 -5.84
C LYS A 142 -4.05 14.00 -7.12
N ARG A 143 -4.09 12.68 -6.99
CA ARG A 143 -4.08 11.75 -8.13
C ARG A 143 -5.47 11.31 -8.56
N THR A 144 -6.52 11.67 -7.83
CA THR A 144 -7.91 11.30 -8.14
C THR A 144 -8.37 11.94 -9.46
N ASP A 145 -9.07 11.20 -10.32
CA ASP A 145 -9.73 11.75 -11.52
C ASP A 145 -10.84 12.70 -11.09
N HIS A 146 -10.67 14.00 -11.35
CA HIS A 146 -11.62 15.03 -10.93
C HIS A 146 -12.96 15.00 -11.69
N ARG A 147 -13.13 14.10 -12.66
CA ARG A 147 -14.40 13.84 -13.36
C ARG A 147 -15.17 12.66 -12.77
N ASP A 148 -14.55 11.89 -11.88
CA ASP A 148 -15.19 10.79 -11.16
C ASP A 148 -15.71 11.30 -9.81
N ASP A 149 -16.98 11.69 -9.78
CA ASP A 149 -17.63 12.24 -8.58
C ASP A 149 -17.55 11.30 -7.37
N GLU A 150 -17.53 9.99 -7.59
CA GLU A 150 -17.45 9.00 -6.51
C GLU A 150 -16.05 8.96 -5.91
N ALA A 151 -15.03 8.94 -6.77
CA ALA A 151 -13.64 9.00 -6.37
C ALA A 151 -13.32 10.31 -5.64
N VAL A 152 -13.75 11.45 -6.19
CA VAL A 152 -13.54 12.77 -5.57
C VAL A 152 -14.18 12.84 -4.19
N ARG A 153 -15.45 12.44 -4.08
CA ARG A 153 -16.18 12.45 -2.80
C ARG A 153 -15.47 11.61 -1.74
N ASP A 154 -15.06 10.40 -2.10
CA ASP A 154 -14.51 9.43 -1.15
C ASP A 154 -13.06 9.73 -0.79
N ALA A 155 -12.24 10.17 -1.75
CA ALA A 155 -10.89 10.65 -1.50
C ALA A 155 -10.90 11.89 -0.58
N TYR A 156 -11.83 12.82 -0.78
CA TYR A 156 -11.96 14.01 0.06
C TYR A 156 -12.48 13.70 1.47
N ASP A 157 -13.47 12.80 1.62
CA ASP A 157 -13.92 12.33 2.94
C ASP A 157 -12.77 11.63 3.68
N PHE A 158 -12.02 10.77 3.00
CA PHE A 158 -10.86 10.09 3.58
C PHE A 158 -9.78 11.07 4.02
N TYR A 159 -9.41 12.03 3.18
CA TYR A 159 -8.47 13.09 3.52
C TYR A 159 -8.88 13.82 4.81
N LYS A 160 -10.13 14.29 4.90
CA LYS A 160 -10.61 14.99 6.12
C LYS A 160 -10.54 14.12 7.38
N ARG A 161 -10.86 12.83 7.26
CA ARG A 161 -10.83 11.88 8.38
C ARG A 161 -9.44 11.59 8.88
N VAL A 162 -8.49 11.41 7.96
CA VAL A 162 -7.08 11.22 8.31
C VAL A 162 -6.55 12.40 9.12
N TYR A 163 -6.93 13.64 8.75
CA TYR A 163 -6.58 14.83 9.53
C TYR A 163 -7.23 14.87 10.92
N ALA A 164 -8.40 14.24 11.08
CA ALA A 164 -9.09 14.05 12.35
C ALA A 164 -8.62 12.81 13.15
N GLY A 165 -7.65 12.04 12.63
CA GLY A 165 -7.13 10.82 13.27
C GLY A 165 -7.96 9.56 13.02
N ASP A 166 -8.93 9.58 12.11
CA ASP A 166 -9.69 8.40 11.69
C ASP A 166 -9.10 7.84 10.38
N TYR A 167 -8.39 6.71 10.48
CA TYR A 167 -7.75 6.03 9.35
C TYR A 167 -8.62 4.92 8.74
N SER A 168 -9.84 4.71 9.27
CA SER A 168 -10.67 3.58 8.86
C SER A 168 -11.24 3.74 7.46
N THR A 169 -10.99 2.75 6.60
CA THR A 169 -11.53 2.68 5.23
C THR A 169 -12.78 1.80 5.12
N LYS A 170 -13.16 1.10 6.19
CA LYS A 170 -14.27 0.11 6.22
C LYS A 170 -15.60 0.69 5.73
N ARG A 171 -15.84 1.99 5.95
CA ARG A 171 -17.06 2.68 5.50
C ARG A 171 -17.22 2.71 3.98
N TYR A 172 -16.11 2.91 3.26
CA TYR A 172 -16.12 3.03 1.80
C TYR A 172 -16.41 1.65 1.19
N LEU A 173 -15.76 0.62 1.73
CA LEU A 173 -15.95 -0.78 1.33
C LEU A 173 -17.39 -1.26 1.60
N LYS A 174 -17.95 -0.93 2.76
CA LYS A 174 -19.36 -1.27 3.10
C LYS A 174 -20.37 -0.59 2.18
N ARG A 175 -20.10 0.65 1.75
CA ARG A 175 -20.99 1.35 0.83
C ARG A 175 -20.97 0.69 -0.55
N GLU A 176 -19.80 0.26 -1.02
CA GLU A 176 -19.70 -0.43 -2.30
C GLU A 176 -20.43 -1.76 -2.28
N THR A 177 -20.20 -2.62 -1.28
CA THR A 177 -20.89 -3.90 -1.17
C THR A 177 -22.42 -3.74 -1.05
N ALA A 178 -22.89 -2.69 -0.37
CA ALA A 178 -24.32 -2.38 -0.29
C ALA A 178 -24.92 -1.92 -1.63
N LYS A 179 -24.15 -1.27 -2.51
CA LYS A 179 -24.59 -0.91 -3.86
C LYS A 179 -24.70 -2.15 -4.75
N GLU A 180 -23.71 -3.04 -4.68
CA GLU A 180 -23.72 -4.32 -5.41
C GLU A 180 -24.94 -5.17 -5.02
N ALA A 181 -25.22 -5.28 -3.72
CA ALA A 181 -26.38 -6.02 -3.21
C ALA A 181 -27.73 -5.45 -3.66
N ARG A 182 -27.78 -4.17 -4.07
CA ARG A 182 -28.98 -3.49 -4.59
C ARG A 182 -29.12 -3.60 -6.11
N GLY A 183 -28.30 -4.42 -6.77
CA GLY A 183 -28.31 -4.61 -8.22
C GLY A 183 -27.58 -3.49 -8.98
N GLY A 184 -26.75 -2.70 -8.30
CA GLY A 184 -25.80 -1.82 -8.97
C GLY A 184 -24.71 -2.66 -9.67
N GLU A 185 -24.29 -2.25 -10.86
CA GLU A 185 -23.13 -2.87 -11.51
C GLU A 185 -21.89 -2.71 -10.62
N PRO A 186 -21.16 -3.80 -10.32
CA PRO A 186 -19.92 -3.70 -9.57
C PRO A 186 -18.89 -2.89 -10.35
N SER A 187 -18.20 -1.98 -9.66
CA SER A 187 -17.12 -1.16 -10.26
C SER A 187 -16.01 -2.03 -10.87
N TYR A 188 -15.87 -3.29 -10.42
CA TYR A 188 -14.87 -4.24 -10.90
C TYR A 188 -15.12 -4.82 -12.31
N GLY A 189 -16.34 -4.70 -12.87
CA GLY A 189 -16.72 -5.30 -14.16
C GLY A 189 -16.46 -4.44 -15.41
N ARG A 190 -15.93 -3.22 -15.26
CA ARG A 190 -15.60 -2.33 -16.39
C ARG A 190 -14.12 -2.46 -16.75
N GLU A 191 -13.73 -3.53 -17.44
CA GLU A 191 -12.40 -3.61 -18.05
C GLU A 191 -12.40 -3.30 -19.56
N ALA A 192 -11.35 -2.58 -19.96
CA ALA A 192 -10.91 -2.20 -21.30
C ALA A 192 -11.72 -1.11 -22.05
N ARG A 193 -11.49 0.17 -21.70
CA ARG A 193 -11.37 1.16 -22.78
C ARG A 193 -10.07 0.83 -23.53
N GLN A 194 -10.21 0.35 -24.76
CA GLN A 194 -9.12 0.01 -25.67
C GLN A 194 -8.08 1.14 -25.74
N PRO A 195 -6.79 0.81 -25.95
CA PRO A 195 -5.83 1.84 -26.31
C PRO A 195 -6.29 2.52 -27.60
N VAL A 196 -6.32 3.85 -27.58
CA VAL A 196 -6.55 4.67 -28.78
C VAL A 196 -5.44 4.30 -29.75
N ASN A 197 -5.82 3.73 -30.90
CA ASN A 197 -4.88 3.35 -31.94
C ASN A 197 -4.12 4.61 -32.39
N PRO A 198 -2.78 4.62 -32.46
CA PRO A 198 -2.08 5.73 -33.08
C PRO A 198 -2.50 5.80 -34.55
N ALA A 199 -2.98 6.96 -34.97
CA ALA A 199 -3.28 7.23 -36.37
C ALA A 199 -2.01 7.06 -37.21
N GLU A 200 -2.18 6.42 -38.37
CA GLU A 200 -1.22 6.35 -39.47
C GLU A 200 -0.78 7.73 -39.96
#